data_AF-A0A225VQ22-F1
#
_entry.id   AF-A0A225VQ22-F1
#
_cell.length_a   1.000
_cell.length_b   1.000
_cell.length_c   1.000
_cell.angle_alpha   90.00
_cell.angle_beta   90.00
_cell.angle_gamma   90.00
#
_symmetry.space_group_name_H-M   'P 1'
#
loop_
_entity.id
_entity.type
_entity.pdbx_description
1 polymer ?
#
loop_
_entity_poly.entity_id
_entity_poly.type
_entity_poly.pdbx_seq_one_letter_code
_entity_poly.pdbx_strand_id
1 'polypeptide(L)'
;MRWYPIFLVEVVYLLVYFISVSIATVSNQNKVLPANSISSINESPNGRVLRNDISTNEVRDPVKDIDDKDSDGTNSLKHDDWVDKMNASHSDMRAGGIIIPEVDPLKVVNSLSHTIPKVTKSFAEEMAPIMMKLKLHVWAENGKSATFVQKELGLNELWGAAFTGAANFKYYDDYVVSQLPIWAKKGLTLDEVIAQLDLRGLPADIFKASPDFKYYDQFVSAQALEWSKKDLPVDDVLLKLGMNTIPEVARTKAVNFKYYEEFVISKMKVWVAKNVPVSDVMANLKLDQLTGNALLSDLNYPFYKSYVNTKLRSWATDGVPPEEVLVKLGLRNLRGRTLTTHPNYVFFDKYLRKGATYQEEGWLKQSRSTYDIWNMLQVYRVHPTKRKTSTVYEVYKHYVNLMDDYIVELGELGFPIPNMISKEASRIELQEKTFIWTSSKRPGWYVKYSLGLEGLGDEALKKSANYEFYEYYLKGLKHTSEA
;
A
#
# COMPACT_ATOMS: atom_id res chain seq x y z
N MET A 1 -38.82 -1.88 15.89
CA MET A 1 -37.73 -2.88 15.75
C MET A 1 -36.91 -2.54 14.52
N ARG A 2 -35.59 -2.76 14.62
CA ARG A 2 -34.49 -2.38 13.70
C ARG A 2 -33.97 -0.95 13.87
N TRP A 3 -32.76 -0.90 14.43
CA TRP A 3 -31.90 0.23 14.72
C TRP A 3 -30.85 0.36 13.62
N TYR A 4 -30.56 1.60 13.22
CA TYR A 4 -29.26 2.22 12.87
C TYR A 4 -29.60 3.69 12.58
N PRO A 5 -28.94 4.67 13.22
CA PRO A 5 -27.58 5.04 12.82
C PRO A 5 -26.69 5.50 14.02
N ILE A 6 -25.38 5.58 13.81
CA ILE A 6 -24.41 6.58 14.32
C ILE A 6 -23.02 6.04 13.93
N PHE A 7 -22.48 6.58 12.82
CA PHE A 7 -21.06 6.54 12.48
C PHE A 7 -20.76 7.91 11.88
N LEU A 8 -20.53 8.91 12.73
CA LEU A 8 -20.08 10.24 12.30
C LEU A 8 -19.55 11.08 13.48
N VAL A 9 -18.55 10.59 14.22
CA VAL A 9 -17.85 11.40 15.27
C VAL A 9 -16.31 11.21 15.31
N GLU A 10 -15.68 10.50 14.37
CA GLU A 10 -14.22 10.23 14.44
C GLU A 10 -13.35 10.94 13.38
N VAL A 11 -13.41 12.28 13.27
CA VAL A 11 -12.50 13.02 12.35
C VAL A 11 -11.80 14.25 12.98
N VAL A 12 -11.98 14.58 14.27
CA VAL A 12 -11.62 15.94 14.75
C VAL A 12 -10.30 16.11 15.53
N TYR A 13 -9.53 15.08 15.91
CA TYR A 13 -8.53 15.26 16.99
C TYR A 13 -7.02 15.06 16.74
N LEU A 14 -6.51 15.03 15.50
CA LEU A 14 -5.06 14.87 15.26
C LEU A 14 -4.48 15.87 14.23
N LEU A 15 -4.68 17.17 14.44
CA LEU A 15 -4.16 18.22 13.56
C LEU A 15 -3.62 19.44 14.34
N VAL A 16 -2.70 19.24 15.27
CA VAL A 16 -1.89 20.33 15.85
C VAL A 16 -0.48 19.85 16.16
N TYR A 17 0.38 19.74 15.14
CA TYR A 17 1.83 20.00 15.24
C TYR A 17 2.42 20.05 13.83
N PHE A 18 3.23 21.06 13.52
CA PHE A 18 3.92 21.36 12.25
C PHE A 18 3.23 22.30 11.25
N ILE A 19 3.28 23.61 11.54
CA ILE A 19 3.70 24.60 10.54
C ILE A 19 5.06 25.13 11.02
N SER A 20 6.13 24.85 10.26
CA SER A 20 7.22 25.77 9.91
C SER A 20 8.34 25.03 9.17
N VAL A 21 8.90 25.68 8.13
CA VAL A 21 10.10 25.35 7.31
C VAL A 21 9.82 24.38 6.14
N SER A 22 9.94 24.71 4.84
CA SER A 22 10.22 25.95 4.10
C SER A 22 9.67 25.82 2.67
N ILE A 23 9.06 26.88 2.17
CA ILE A 23 8.84 27.11 0.73
C ILE A 23 10.21 27.48 0.13
N ALA A 24 10.69 26.71 -0.84
CA ALA A 24 11.70 27.15 -1.78
C ALA A 24 11.17 26.93 -3.19
N THR A 25 10.82 28.03 -3.83
CA THR A 25 10.55 28.17 -5.26
C THR A 25 11.75 27.66 -6.06
N VAL A 26 11.54 26.67 -6.93
CA VAL A 26 12.44 26.45 -8.08
C VAL A 26 11.72 26.89 -9.34
N SER A 27 12.22 28.01 -9.82
CA SER A 27 11.89 28.67 -11.07
C SER A 27 12.16 27.76 -12.27
N ASN A 28 11.25 27.87 -13.22
CA ASN A 28 11.30 27.31 -14.55
C ASN A 28 12.50 27.90 -15.32
N GLN A 29 13.48 27.08 -15.70
CA GLN A 29 14.39 27.40 -16.80
C GLN A 29 14.46 26.24 -17.77
N ASN A 30 13.75 26.41 -18.88
CA ASN A 30 14.05 25.79 -20.16
C ASN A 30 15.54 25.98 -20.48
N LYS A 31 16.27 24.87 -20.59
CA LYS A 31 17.50 24.81 -21.39
C LYS A 31 17.42 23.59 -22.30
N VAL A 32 16.85 23.84 -23.48
CA VAL A 32 17.18 23.12 -24.71
C VAL A 32 18.71 23.15 -24.87
N LEU A 33 19.35 22.01 -25.11
CA LEU A 33 20.63 21.85 -25.79
C LEU A 33 20.84 20.34 -26.12
N PRO A 34 21.64 19.97 -27.13
CA PRO A 34 21.10 19.56 -28.41
C PRO A 34 21.33 18.08 -28.74
N ALA A 35 20.65 17.66 -29.80
CA ALA A 35 20.97 16.46 -30.57
C ALA A 35 22.46 16.46 -30.97
N ASN A 36 23.18 15.39 -30.63
CA ASN A 36 24.43 15.07 -31.30
C ASN A 36 24.36 13.64 -31.85
N SER A 37 24.43 13.63 -33.17
CA SER A 37 24.72 12.54 -34.08
C SER A 37 25.77 11.58 -33.53
N ILE A 38 25.47 10.29 -33.57
CA ILE A 38 26.51 9.26 -33.70
C ILE A 38 26.30 8.61 -35.06
N SER A 39 27.28 8.90 -35.91
CA SER A 39 27.55 8.29 -37.20
C SER A 39 27.72 6.78 -37.10
N SER A 40 27.21 6.12 -38.15
CA SER A 40 27.58 4.80 -38.64
C SER A 40 29.03 4.38 -38.35
N ILE A 41 29.19 3.26 -37.63
CA ILE A 41 30.40 2.42 -37.70
C ILE A 41 29.96 0.95 -37.74
N ASN A 42 30.13 0.38 -38.94
CA ASN A 42 30.43 -0.99 -39.33
C ASN A 42 30.01 -2.17 -38.44
N GLU A 43 29.20 -3.03 -39.07
CA GLU A 43 29.11 -4.46 -38.81
C GLU A 43 30.49 -5.12 -38.78
N SER A 44 30.71 -5.97 -37.77
CA SER A 44 31.50 -7.21 -37.95
C SER A 44 30.97 -8.27 -36.98
N PRO A 45 30.84 -9.54 -37.41
CA PRO A 45 30.05 -10.54 -36.70
C PRO A 45 30.96 -11.39 -35.81
N ASN A 46 30.76 -11.36 -34.49
CA ASN A 46 31.13 -12.46 -33.60
C ASN A 46 30.53 -12.24 -32.21
N GLY A 47 29.44 -12.96 -31.94
CA GLY A 47 28.74 -12.99 -30.66
C GLY A 47 27.82 -14.20 -30.57
N ARG A 48 28.34 -15.39 -30.90
CA ARG A 48 27.72 -16.68 -30.55
C ARG A 48 28.34 -17.19 -29.26
N VAL A 49 27.53 -17.95 -28.51
CA VAL A 49 27.82 -18.70 -27.27
C VAL A 49 27.63 -17.83 -26.02
N LEU A 50 26.56 -17.99 -25.24
CA LEU A 50 26.30 -19.16 -24.39
C LEU A 50 24.85 -19.67 -24.50
N ARG A 51 24.71 -20.79 -25.21
CA ARG A 51 23.61 -21.74 -25.02
C ARG A 51 24.26 -22.92 -24.29
N ASN A 52 24.02 -23.08 -23.00
CA ASN A 52 24.44 -24.27 -22.28
C ASN A 52 23.28 -25.25 -22.28
N ASP A 53 23.45 -26.32 -23.04
CA ASP A 53 22.76 -27.58 -22.85
C ASP A 53 23.15 -28.14 -21.47
N ILE A 54 22.17 -28.30 -20.58
CA ILE A 54 22.37 -29.02 -19.32
C ILE A 54 21.82 -30.43 -19.52
N SER A 55 22.75 -31.36 -19.75
CA SER A 55 22.57 -32.79 -19.56
C SER A 55 22.37 -33.08 -18.07
N THR A 56 21.40 -33.95 -17.80
CA THR A 56 20.99 -34.45 -16.48
C THR A 56 22.14 -35.10 -15.72
N ASN A 57 22.39 -34.64 -14.49
CA ASN A 57 22.87 -35.48 -13.40
C ASN A 57 22.32 -34.93 -12.08
N GLU A 58 21.54 -35.78 -11.40
CA GLU A 58 20.88 -35.50 -10.12
C GLU A 58 21.90 -35.22 -9.01
N VAL A 59 21.91 -33.98 -8.52
CA VAL A 59 22.28 -33.64 -7.16
C VAL A 59 21.16 -32.77 -6.62
N ARG A 60 20.45 -33.25 -5.59
CA ARG A 60 19.33 -32.54 -4.96
C ARG A 60 19.82 -31.25 -4.30
N ASP A 61 19.49 -30.11 -4.91
CA ASP A 61 19.66 -28.78 -4.33
C ASP A 61 18.40 -28.41 -3.51
N PRO A 62 18.51 -28.15 -2.19
CA PRO A 62 17.36 -27.86 -1.33
C PRO A 62 16.69 -26.50 -1.57
N VAL A 63 17.15 -25.71 -2.55
CA VAL A 63 16.66 -24.35 -2.84
C VAL A 63 15.66 -24.32 -4.00
N LYS A 64 15.60 -25.37 -4.84
CA LYS A 64 14.69 -25.40 -6.00
C LYS A 64 13.24 -25.79 -5.69
N ASP A 65 13.00 -26.48 -4.58
CA ASP A 65 11.70 -27.12 -4.30
C ASP A 65 10.63 -26.19 -3.66
N ILE A 66 10.88 -24.89 -3.57
CA ILE A 66 9.99 -23.97 -2.81
C ILE A 66 9.09 -23.11 -3.70
N ASP A 67 9.40 -22.93 -4.99
CA ASP A 67 8.74 -21.92 -5.84
C ASP A 67 7.71 -22.48 -6.86
N ASP A 68 7.51 -23.80 -6.94
CA ASP A 68 6.58 -24.41 -7.92
C ASP A 68 5.09 -24.33 -7.54
N LYS A 69 4.74 -23.71 -6.39
CA LYS A 69 3.35 -23.59 -5.94
C LYS A 69 2.59 -22.33 -6.42
N ASP A 70 3.22 -21.45 -7.17
CA ASP A 70 2.55 -20.29 -7.79
C ASP A 70 2.08 -20.57 -9.23
N SER A 71 1.99 -21.84 -9.62
CA SER A 71 1.71 -22.30 -11.00
C SER A 71 0.24 -22.57 -11.32
N ASP A 72 -0.71 -22.19 -10.46
CA ASP A 72 -2.14 -22.32 -10.77
C ASP A 72 -2.86 -20.97 -10.68
N GLY A 73 -3.19 -20.43 -11.85
CA GLY A 73 -3.72 -19.08 -12.08
C GLY A 73 -5.14 -18.82 -11.59
N THR A 74 -5.61 -19.50 -10.56
CA THR A 74 -7.00 -19.36 -10.07
C THR A 74 -7.18 -19.27 -8.55
N ASN A 75 -6.12 -19.08 -7.74
CA ASN A 75 -6.28 -18.92 -6.28
C ASN A 75 -5.31 -17.92 -5.59
N SER A 76 -4.84 -16.88 -6.31
CA SER A 76 -3.96 -15.83 -5.75
C SER A 76 -4.72 -14.68 -5.08
N LEU A 77 -5.57 -14.98 -4.09
CA LEU A 77 -6.33 -13.95 -3.35
C LEU A 77 -6.03 -13.92 -1.84
N LYS A 78 -5.05 -14.70 -1.35
CA LYS A 78 -4.74 -14.74 0.10
C LYS A 78 -3.33 -14.30 0.50
N HIS A 79 -2.38 -14.18 -0.43
CA HIS A 79 -1.01 -13.76 -0.11
C HIS A 79 -0.62 -12.38 -0.65
N ASP A 80 -1.40 -11.80 -1.57
CA ASP A 80 -1.19 -10.47 -2.14
C ASP A 80 -1.94 -9.35 -1.38
N ASP A 81 -2.68 -9.70 -0.32
CA ASP A 81 -3.50 -8.81 0.53
C ASP A 81 -2.72 -7.60 1.09
N TRP A 82 -1.39 -7.68 1.12
CA TRP A 82 -0.52 -6.59 1.55
C TRP A 82 -0.28 -5.51 0.48
N VAL A 83 -0.21 -5.87 -0.81
CA VAL A 83 0.00 -4.92 -1.91
C VAL A 83 -1.25 -4.05 -2.09
N ASP A 84 -2.44 -4.62 -1.89
CA ASP A 84 -3.71 -3.90 -1.98
C ASP A 84 -3.92 -2.94 -0.80
N LYS A 85 -3.45 -3.30 0.40
CA LYS A 85 -3.43 -2.42 1.59
C LYS A 85 -2.50 -1.20 1.44
N MET A 86 -1.54 -1.21 0.52
CA MET A 86 -0.70 -0.04 0.24
C MET A 86 -1.38 1.00 -0.68
N ASN A 87 -2.37 0.59 -1.49
CA ASN A 87 -2.96 1.46 -2.53
C ASN A 87 -4.24 2.20 -2.09
N ALA A 88 -4.78 1.91 -0.90
CA ALA A 88 -6.15 2.29 -0.53
C ALA A 88 -6.36 3.66 0.17
N SER A 89 -5.42 4.62 0.14
CA SER A 89 -5.68 5.92 0.82
C SER A 89 -5.09 7.13 0.10
N HIS A 90 -5.92 7.80 -0.70
CA HIS A 90 -5.70 9.15 -1.20
C HIS A 90 -7.01 9.95 -1.10
N SER A 91 -7.16 10.76 -0.04
CA SER A 91 -8.15 11.84 -0.01
C SER A 91 -7.75 12.92 1.01
N ASP A 92 -7.35 14.08 0.50
CA ASP A 92 -7.09 15.31 1.26
C ASP A 92 -8.40 15.98 1.73
N MET A 93 -8.42 16.51 2.95
CA MET A 93 -9.51 17.35 3.48
C MET A 93 -8.98 18.66 4.04
N ARG A 94 -9.66 19.74 3.66
CA ARG A 94 -9.42 21.15 3.97
C ARG A 94 -10.35 21.56 5.13
N ALA A 95 -9.88 22.29 6.14
CA ALA A 95 -10.74 22.86 7.19
C ALA A 95 -10.32 24.28 7.60
N GLY A 96 -11.32 25.15 7.80
CA GLY A 96 -11.20 26.46 8.43
C GLY A 96 -11.47 26.38 9.94
N GLY A 97 -10.86 27.28 10.72
CA GLY A 97 -10.87 27.23 12.19
C GLY A 97 -11.85 28.20 12.85
N ILE A 98 -12.15 27.92 14.12
CA ILE A 98 -12.69 28.86 15.12
C ILE A 98 -11.96 28.62 16.45
N ILE A 99 -11.54 29.71 17.11
CA ILE A 99 -10.83 29.75 18.41
C ILE A 99 -11.84 29.92 19.54
N ILE A 100 -11.65 29.24 20.68
CA ILE A 100 -12.37 29.50 21.94
C ILE A 100 -11.33 29.83 23.03
N PRO A 101 -11.57 30.83 23.92
CA PRO A 101 -10.56 31.31 24.85
C PRO A 101 -10.43 30.47 26.13
N GLU A 102 -9.20 30.50 26.66
CA GLU A 102 -8.72 29.87 27.89
C GLU A 102 -9.29 30.58 29.14
N VAL A 103 -9.94 29.84 30.03
CA VAL A 103 -10.43 30.33 31.32
C VAL A 103 -10.03 29.34 32.41
N ASP A 104 -9.42 29.85 33.49
CA ASP A 104 -8.90 29.10 34.63
C ASP A 104 -10.04 28.48 35.50
N PRO A 105 -10.23 27.15 35.47
CA PRO A 105 -11.39 26.48 36.07
C PRO A 105 -11.31 26.36 37.61
N LEU A 106 -10.13 26.54 38.22
CA LEU A 106 -9.91 26.36 39.66
C LEU A 106 -10.67 27.38 40.53
N LYS A 107 -10.97 28.57 40.01
CA LYS A 107 -11.77 29.59 40.74
C LYS A 107 -13.28 29.36 40.68
N VAL A 108 -13.77 28.62 39.70
CA VAL A 108 -15.21 28.40 39.50
C VAL A 108 -15.74 27.29 40.39
N VAL A 109 -14.96 26.21 40.59
CA VAL A 109 -15.39 25.05 41.40
C VAL A 109 -15.50 25.39 42.88
N ASN A 110 -14.56 26.19 43.41
CA ASN A 110 -14.57 26.55 44.83
C ASN A 110 -15.66 27.59 45.18
N SER A 111 -16.09 28.43 44.22
CA SER A 111 -17.13 29.45 44.46
C SER A 111 -18.56 28.92 44.38
N LEU A 112 -18.81 27.81 43.69
CA LEU A 112 -20.14 27.19 43.58
C LEU A 112 -20.56 26.38 44.82
N SER A 113 -19.61 25.98 45.68
CA SER A 113 -19.91 25.14 46.84
C SER A 113 -20.55 25.88 48.03
N HIS A 114 -20.46 27.22 48.07
CA HIS A 114 -20.86 27.99 49.25
C HIS A 114 -22.09 28.89 49.09
N THR A 115 -22.75 28.90 47.93
CA THR A 115 -23.87 29.84 47.68
C THR A 115 -24.98 29.26 46.81
N ILE A 116 -25.62 28.15 47.19
CA ILE A 116 -26.96 27.84 46.67
C ILE A 116 -27.86 27.18 47.74
N PRO A 117 -28.90 27.87 48.25
CA PRO A 117 -29.96 27.23 49.02
C PRO A 117 -30.98 26.55 48.09
N LYS A 118 -31.31 25.28 48.38
CA LYS A 118 -32.37 24.46 47.76
C LYS A 118 -32.39 24.49 46.22
N VAL A 119 -31.45 23.76 45.64
CA VAL A 119 -31.49 23.34 44.23
C VAL A 119 -32.64 22.37 44.01
N THR A 120 -33.53 22.66 43.05
CA THR A 120 -34.52 21.69 42.55
C THR A 120 -33.80 20.54 41.88
N LYS A 121 -34.28 19.31 42.11
CA LYS A 121 -33.65 18.07 41.62
C LYS A 121 -33.24 18.12 40.13
N SER A 122 -33.98 18.85 39.28
CA SER A 122 -33.68 18.97 37.85
C SER A 122 -32.39 19.74 37.52
N PHE A 123 -32.05 20.80 38.27
CA PHE A 123 -30.83 21.57 38.01
C PHE A 123 -29.57 20.80 38.44
N ALA A 124 -29.65 20.05 39.54
CA ALA A 124 -28.56 19.15 39.95
C ALA A 124 -28.33 18.03 38.92
N GLU A 125 -29.42 17.49 38.35
CA GLU A 125 -29.35 16.46 37.29
C GLU A 125 -28.76 17.02 35.98
N GLU A 126 -29.07 18.26 35.60
CA GLU A 126 -28.49 18.92 34.41
C GLU A 126 -27.02 19.30 34.58
N MET A 127 -26.60 19.69 35.79
CA MET A 127 -25.22 20.13 36.05
C MET A 127 -24.26 18.96 36.33
N ALA A 128 -24.77 17.79 36.73
CA ALA A 128 -23.93 16.63 37.07
C ALA A 128 -22.97 16.20 35.93
N PRO A 129 -23.38 16.14 34.64
CA PRO A 129 -22.47 15.83 33.55
C PRO A 129 -21.37 16.88 33.35
N ILE A 130 -21.68 18.16 33.55
CA ILE A 130 -20.73 19.28 33.39
C ILE A 130 -19.68 19.22 34.50
N MET A 131 -20.14 19.05 35.75
CA MET A 131 -19.25 18.89 36.91
C MET A 131 -18.35 17.66 36.76
N MET A 132 -18.88 16.55 36.23
CA MET A 132 -18.09 15.35 35.97
C MET A 132 -16.99 15.62 34.94
N LYS A 133 -17.30 16.25 33.80
CA LYS A 133 -16.29 16.61 32.78
C LYS A 133 -15.17 17.48 33.36
N LEU A 134 -15.52 18.44 34.21
CA LEU A 134 -14.54 19.30 34.88
C LEU A 134 -13.66 18.50 35.85
N LYS A 135 -14.24 17.57 36.61
CA LYS A 135 -13.50 16.65 37.48
C LYS A 135 -12.52 15.77 36.68
N LEU A 136 -12.96 15.22 35.55
CA LEU A 136 -12.09 14.44 34.65
C LEU A 136 -10.91 15.27 34.14
N HIS A 137 -11.15 16.53 33.76
CA HIS A 137 -10.10 17.44 33.33
C HIS A 137 -9.06 17.69 34.43
N VAL A 138 -9.51 17.99 35.65
CA VAL A 138 -8.62 18.16 36.81
C VAL A 138 -7.84 16.88 37.11
N TRP A 139 -8.45 15.70 36.99
CA TRP A 139 -7.74 14.43 37.17
C TRP A 139 -6.71 14.16 36.07
N ALA A 140 -6.99 14.57 34.83
CA ALA A 140 -6.09 14.46 33.69
C ALA A 140 -4.85 15.34 33.91
N GLU A 141 -5.05 16.61 34.28
CA GLU A 141 -3.96 17.56 34.55
C GLU A 141 -3.07 17.10 35.71
N ASN A 142 -3.68 16.54 36.76
CA ASN A 142 -2.96 16.00 37.91
C ASN A 142 -2.36 14.61 37.68
N GLY A 143 -2.48 14.04 36.47
CA GLY A 143 -1.89 12.75 36.12
C GLY A 143 -2.38 11.59 36.97
N LYS A 144 -3.66 11.60 37.35
CA LYS A 144 -4.28 10.45 38.04
C LYS A 144 -4.24 9.20 37.16
N SER A 145 -4.23 8.02 37.77
CA SER A 145 -4.24 6.77 37.01
C SER A 145 -5.64 6.42 36.50
N ALA A 146 -5.72 5.63 35.43
CA ALA A 146 -7.01 5.14 34.95
C ALA A 146 -7.72 4.31 36.04
N THR A 147 -6.97 3.51 36.80
CA THR A 147 -7.47 2.76 37.97
C THR A 147 -8.05 3.64 39.07
N PHE A 148 -7.42 4.78 39.37
CA PHE A 148 -7.96 5.75 40.31
C PHE A 148 -9.31 6.28 39.82
N VAL A 149 -9.39 6.64 38.54
CA VAL A 149 -10.63 7.13 37.92
C VAL A 149 -11.72 6.06 37.89
N GLN A 150 -11.40 4.80 37.56
CA GLN A 150 -12.35 3.68 37.62
C GLN A 150 -12.95 3.54 39.03
N LYS A 151 -12.11 3.57 40.07
CA LYS A 151 -12.56 3.47 41.46
C LYS A 151 -13.46 4.64 41.86
N GLU A 152 -13.08 5.86 41.52
CA GLU A 152 -13.87 7.06 41.81
C GLU A 152 -15.20 7.11 41.03
N LEU A 153 -15.29 6.41 39.90
CA LEU A 153 -16.50 6.26 39.12
C LEU A 153 -17.37 5.06 39.54
N GLY A 154 -16.92 4.29 40.54
CA GLY A 154 -17.60 3.10 41.04
C GLY A 154 -17.58 1.93 40.05
N LEU A 155 -16.55 1.84 39.21
CA LEU A 155 -16.43 0.81 38.17
C LEU A 155 -15.54 -0.37 38.58
N ASN A 156 -14.82 -0.28 39.69
CA ASN A 156 -13.79 -1.23 40.12
C ASN A 156 -14.30 -2.64 40.50
N GLU A 157 -15.62 -2.80 40.72
CA GLU A 157 -16.23 -4.10 41.00
C GLU A 157 -16.94 -4.71 39.78
N LEU A 158 -16.92 -4.01 38.65
CA LEU A 158 -17.59 -4.43 37.42
C LEU A 158 -16.58 -5.03 36.44
N TRP A 159 -17.01 -6.07 35.71
CA TRP A 159 -16.19 -6.75 34.72
C TRP A 159 -16.96 -7.03 33.43
N GLY A 160 -16.24 -7.15 32.32
CA GLY A 160 -16.79 -7.50 31.01
C GLY A 160 -17.97 -6.60 30.61
N ALA A 161 -19.08 -7.20 30.21
CA ALA A 161 -20.26 -6.47 29.76
C ALA A 161 -20.88 -5.55 30.84
N ALA A 162 -20.75 -5.91 32.13
CA ALA A 162 -21.25 -5.08 33.23
C ALA A 162 -20.41 -3.81 33.40
N PHE A 163 -19.09 -3.91 33.15
CA PHE A 163 -18.18 -2.75 33.18
C PHE A 163 -18.48 -1.78 32.05
N THR A 164 -18.51 -2.26 30.80
CA THR A 164 -18.77 -1.40 29.63
C THR A 164 -20.20 -0.89 29.57
N GLY A 165 -21.15 -1.60 30.18
CA GLY A 165 -22.56 -1.23 30.23
C GLY A 165 -22.92 -0.24 31.34
N ALA A 166 -21.99 0.06 32.26
CA ALA A 166 -22.24 0.98 33.36
C ALA A 166 -22.47 2.41 32.87
N ALA A 167 -23.42 3.14 33.45
CA ALA A 167 -23.74 4.51 33.03
C ALA A 167 -22.55 5.48 33.12
N ASN A 168 -21.63 5.22 34.06
CA ASN A 168 -20.42 6.02 34.26
C ASN A 168 -19.25 5.62 33.37
N PHE A 169 -19.34 4.50 32.63
CA PHE A 169 -18.26 4.01 31.78
C PHE A 169 -17.86 5.03 30.72
N LYS A 170 -18.81 5.77 30.13
CA LYS A 170 -18.52 6.85 29.16
C LYS A 170 -17.53 7.89 29.68
N TYR A 171 -17.58 8.21 30.98
CA TYR A 171 -16.66 9.19 31.58
C TYR A 171 -15.26 8.62 31.76
N TYR A 172 -15.18 7.32 32.08
CA TYR A 172 -13.91 6.60 32.10
C TYR A 172 -13.32 6.49 30.69
N ASP A 173 -14.14 6.15 29.69
CA ASP A 173 -13.75 6.05 28.29
C ASP A 173 -13.19 7.37 27.75
N ASP A 174 -13.94 8.46 27.91
CA ASP A 174 -13.52 9.81 27.55
C ASP A 174 -12.20 10.19 28.24
N TYR A 175 -12.07 9.83 29.52
CA TYR A 175 -10.86 10.10 30.29
C TYR A 175 -9.65 9.37 29.70
N VAL A 176 -9.71 8.05 29.52
CA VAL A 176 -8.56 7.28 29.03
C VAL A 176 -8.17 7.69 27.62
N VAL A 177 -9.14 7.90 26.72
CA VAL A 177 -8.87 8.39 25.36
C VAL A 177 -8.13 9.72 25.38
N SER A 178 -8.52 10.65 26.27
CA SER A 178 -7.81 11.94 26.42
C SER A 178 -6.38 11.79 26.94
N GLN A 179 -6.09 10.71 27.68
CA GLN A 179 -4.75 10.46 28.23
C GLN A 179 -3.78 9.86 27.21
N LEU A 180 -4.24 9.11 26.21
CA LEU A 180 -3.37 8.46 25.24
C LEU A 180 -2.35 9.40 24.57
N PRO A 181 -2.72 10.57 24.01
CA PRO A 181 -1.75 11.50 23.43
C PRO A 181 -0.80 12.10 24.49
N ILE A 182 -1.26 12.27 25.72
CA ILE A 182 -0.44 12.77 26.84
C ILE A 182 0.60 11.72 27.22
N TRP A 183 0.20 10.46 27.36
CA TRP A 183 1.10 9.33 27.63
C TRP A 183 2.14 9.18 26.53
N ALA A 184 1.73 9.33 25.27
CA ALA A 184 2.62 9.27 24.13
C ALA A 184 3.65 10.42 24.15
N LYS A 185 3.20 11.64 24.42
CA LYS A 185 4.07 12.82 24.55
C LYS A 185 5.06 12.71 25.72
N LYS A 186 4.63 12.11 26.82
CA LYS A 186 5.49 11.82 27.99
C LYS A 186 6.47 10.66 27.75
N GLY A 187 6.30 9.91 26.66
CA GLY A 187 7.17 8.79 26.32
C GLY A 187 6.99 7.59 27.23
N LEU A 188 5.75 7.35 27.72
CA LEU A 188 5.47 6.18 28.55
C LEU A 188 5.83 4.88 27.79
N THR A 189 6.40 3.94 28.54
CA THR A 189 6.68 2.57 28.12
C THR A 189 5.40 1.74 28.11
N LEU A 190 5.44 0.60 27.39
CA LEU A 190 4.32 -0.33 27.37
C LEU A 190 3.99 -0.85 28.78
N ASP A 191 5.00 -1.14 29.60
CA ASP A 191 4.80 -1.61 30.98
C ASP A 191 4.16 -0.55 31.88
N GLU A 192 4.43 0.73 31.63
CA GLU A 192 3.76 1.85 32.33
C GLU A 192 2.31 1.97 31.88
N VAL A 193 2.01 1.87 30.58
CA VAL A 193 0.62 1.90 30.08
C VAL A 193 -0.16 0.69 30.57
N ILE A 194 0.43 -0.50 30.56
CA ILE A 194 -0.16 -1.72 31.16
C ILE A 194 -0.45 -1.49 32.66
N ALA A 195 0.42 -0.79 33.38
CA ALA A 195 0.17 -0.42 34.77
C ALA A 195 -1.00 0.56 34.93
N GLN A 196 -1.06 1.57 34.06
CA GLN A 196 -2.12 2.58 34.09
C GLN A 196 -3.50 1.97 33.86
N LEU A 197 -3.55 0.94 33.01
CA LEU A 197 -4.76 0.21 32.62
C LEU A 197 -5.03 -1.06 33.46
N ASP A 198 -4.23 -1.31 34.51
CA ASP A 198 -4.32 -2.53 35.36
C ASP A 198 -4.27 -3.86 34.60
N LEU A 199 -3.53 -3.91 33.50
CA LEU A 199 -3.41 -5.10 32.66
C LEU A 199 -2.23 -6.00 33.07
N ARG A 200 -1.59 -5.74 34.21
CA ARG A 200 -0.35 -6.43 34.63
C ARG A 200 -0.62 -7.88 35.02
N GLY A 201 0.24 -8.78 34.56
CA GLY A 201 0.21 -10.20 34.95
C GLY A 201 -0.95 -11.01 34.37
N LEU A 202 -1.78 -10.41 33.50
CA LEU A 202 -2.87 -11.12 32.84
C LEU A 202 -2.31 -12.11 31.80
N PRO A 203 -2.81 -13.36 31.74
CA PRO A 203 -2.56 -14.27 30.63
C PRO A 203 -3.00 -13.65 29.30
N ALA A 204 -2.33 -14.00 28.19
CA ALA A 204 -2.54 -13.36 26.89
C ALA A 204 -4.01 -13.32 26.42
N ASP A 205 -4.77 -14.39 26.65
CA ASP A 205 -6.18 -14.47 26.25
C ASP A 205 -7.07 -13.55 27.10
N ILE A 206 -6.78 -13.44 28.40
CA ILE A 206 -7.49 -12.54 29.32
C ILE A 206 -7.08 -11.09 29.06
N PHE A 207 -5.80 -10.84 28.78
CA PHE A 207 -5.27 -9.53 28.42
C PHE A 207 -5.98 -8.98 27.19
N LYS A 208 -6.14 -9.78 26.12
CA LYS A 208 -6.87 -9.39 24.90
C LYS A 208 -8.37 -9.22 25.10
N ALA A 209 -8.98 -10.03 25.99
CA ALA A 209 -10.40 -9.95 26.28
C ALA A 209 -10.77 -8.80 27.24
N SER A 210 -9.78 -8.14 27.86
CA SER A 210 -10.02 -7.02 28.75
C SER A 210 -10.68 -5.86 28.01
N PRO A 211 -11.72 -5.21 28.59
CA PRO A 211 -12.30 -3.99 28.03
C PRO A 211 -11.28 -2.87 27.80
N ASP A 212 -10.23 -2.82 28.62
CA ASP A 212 -9.20 -1.78 28.56
C ASP A 212 -8.11 -2.09 27.53
N PHE A 213 -8.10 -3.30 26.95
CA PHE A 213 -7.17 -3.66 25.88
C PHE A 213 -7.29 -2.73 24.67
N LYS A 214 -8.49 -2.20 24.37
CA LYS A 214 -8.68 -1.26 23.26
C LYS A 214 -7.84 0.01 23.39
N TYR A 215 -7.60 0.49 24.62
CA TYR A 215 -6.78 1.69 24.85
C TYR A 215 -5.29 1.38 24.72
N TYR A 216 -4.87 0.21 25.23
CA TYR A 216 -3.53 -0.31 24.99
C TYR A 216 -3.27 -0.44 23.48
N ASP A 217 -4.23 -1.03 22.76
CA ASP A 217 -4.18 -1.23 21.32
C ASP A 217 -3.99 0.08 20.57
N GLN A 218 -4.86 1.06 20.85
CA GLN A 218 -4.79 2.39 20.26
C GLN A 218 -3.46 3.09 20.57
N PHE A 219 -2.96 2.98 21.79
CA PHE A 219 -1.68 3.56 22.18
C PHE A 219 -0.50 2.95 21.40
N VAL A 220 -0.40 1.62 21.37
CA VAL A 220 0.76 0.94 20.77
C VAL A 220 0.75 1.07 19.25
N SER A 221 -0.41 1.03 18.59
CA SER A 221 -0.50 1.33 17.15
C SER A 221 -0.03 2.75 16.82
N ALA A 222 -0.41 3.74 17.64
CA ALA A 222 0.09 5.11 17.46
C ALA A 222 1.61 5.20 17.67
N GLN A 223 2.16 4.47 18.66
CA GLN A 223 3.60 4.41 18.88
C GLN A 223 4.35 3.75 17.72
N ALA A 224 3.83 2.65 17.16
CA ALA A 224 4.43 1.97 16.01
C ALA A 224 4.60 2.92 14.81
N LEU A 225 3.59 3.75 14.54
CA LEU A 225 3.65 4.79 13.51
C LEU A 225 4.71 5.86 13.83
N GLU A 226 4.79 6.33 15.07
CA GLU A 226 5.79 7.31 15.49
C GLU A 226 7.23 6.76 15.45
N TRP A 227 7.43 5.51 15.86
CA TRP A 227 8.73 4.83 15.76
C TRP A 227 9.18 4.68 14.31
N SER A 228 8.24 4.42 13.41
CA SER A 228 8.50 4.39 11.96
C SER A 228 8.93 5.76 11.43
N LYS A 229 8.25 6.85 11.82
CA LYS A 229 8.63 8.23 11.44
C LYS A 229 10.01 8.63 11.95
N LYS A 230 10.37 8.18 13.16
CA LYS A 230 11.69 8.38 13.79
C LYS A 230 12.77 7.44 13.24
N ASP A 231 12.41 6.59 12.28
CA ASP A 231 13.30 5.63 11.63
C ASP A 231 14.03 4.71 12.62
N LEU A 232 13.35 4.30 13.72
CA LEU A 232 13.99 3.46 14.73
C LEU A 232 14.49 2.13 14.15
N PRO A 233 15.59 1.55 14.67
CA PRO A 233 16.03 0.20 14.33
C PRO A 233 14.97 -0.86 14.69
N VAL A 234 14.92 -1.95 13.92
CA VAL A 234 13.97 -3.05 14.18
C VAL A 234 14.19 -3.70 15.55
N ASP A 235 15.45 -3.84 15.98
CA ASP A 235 15.80 -4.43 17.28
C ASP A 235 15.32 -3.58 18.46
N ASP A 236 15.40 -2.25 18.33
CA ASP A 236 14.91 -1.32 19.34
C ASP A 236 13.39 -1.43 19.50
N VAL A 237 12.67 -1.61 18.39
CA VAL A 237 11.21 -1.81 18.43
C VAL A 237 10.85 -3.18 19.01
N LEU A 238 11.59 -4.24 18.67
CA LEU A 238 11.40 -5.55 19.30
C LEU A 238 11.59 -5.48 20.82
N LEU A 239 12.59 -4.73 21.29
CA LEU A 239 12.81 -4.49 22.72
C LEU A 239 11.68 -3.69 23.35
N LYS A 240 11.25 -2.60 22.72
CA LYS A 240 10.13 -1.77 23.20
C LYS A 240 8.80 -2.54 23.29
N LEU A 241 8.60 -3.52 22.40
CA LEU A 241 7.44 -4.40 22.39
C LEU A 241 7.58 -5.62 23.33
N GLY A 242 8.73 -5.76 24.02
CA GLY A 242 9.04 -6.90 24.89
C GLY A 242 9.25 -8.23 24.15
N MET A 243 9.36 -8.18 22.82
CA MET A 243 9.43 -9.38 21.96
C MET A 243 10.79 -10.06 22.00
N ASN A 244 11.83 -9.37 22.45
CA ASN A 244 13.17 -9.92 22.64
C ASN A 244 13.20 -11.02 23.73
N THR A 245 12.26 -11.01 24.67
CA THR A 245 12.13 -12.04 25.73
C THR A 245 11.42 -13.31 25.25
N ILE A 246 10.79 -13.25 24.08
CA ILE A 246 10.02 -14.36 23.49
C ILE A 246 10.94 -15.11 22.52
N PRO A 247 10.99 -16.46 22.57
CA PRO A 247 11.70 -17.26 21.58
C PRO A 247 11.26 -16.90 20.17
N GLU A 248 12.21 -16.81 19.23
CA GLU A 248 11.97 -16.28 17.87
C GLU A 248 10.80 -16.97 17.16
N VAL A 249 10.75 -18.31 17.21
CA VAL A 249 9.69 -19.13 16.61
C VAL A 249 8.29 -18.89 17.20
N ALA A 250 8.20 -18.27 18.38
CA ALA A 250 6.95 -17.94 19.06
C ALA A 250 6.57 -16.45 18.91
N ARG A 251 7.48 -15.60 18.40
CA ARG A 251 7.25 -14.14 18.28
C ARG A 251 6.04 -13.81 17.43
N THR A 252 5.82 -14.53 16.32
CA THR A 252 4.68 -14.30 15.41
C THR A 252 3.31 -14.54 16.06
N LYS A 253 3.27 -15.25 17.20
CA LYS A 253 2.04 -15.52 17.97
C LYS A 253 1.86 -14.57 19.15
N ALA A 254 2.85 -13.74 19.45
CA ALA A 254 2.80 -12.81 20.56
C ALA A 254 1.71 -11.74 20.33
N VAL A 255 1.09 -11.27 21.42
CA VAL A 255 0.06 -10.22 21.37
C VAL A 255 0.56 -8.97 20.65
N ASN A 256 1.83 -8.61 20.92
CA ASN A 256 2.43 -7.38 20.42
C ASN A 256 3.00 -7.49 19.02
N PHE A 257 3.01 -8.69 18.41
CA PHE A 257 3.60 -8.88 17.08
C PHE A 257 2.92 -8.01 16.02
N LYS A 258 1.60 -7.87 16.08
CA LYS A 258 0.87 -7.04 15.10
C LYS A 258 1.39 -5.59 15.03
N TYR A 259 1.84 -5.02 16.14
CA TYR A 259 2.37 -3.66 16.16
C TYR A 259 3.79 -3.60 15.57
N TYR A 260 4.56 -4.67 15.70
CA TYR A 260 5.82 -4.81 14.99
C TYR A 260 5.58 -4.84 13.48
N GLU A 261 4.58 -5.60 13.02
CA GLU A 261 4.18 -5.62 11.61
C GLU A 261 3.76 -4.22 11.14
N GLU A 262 2.89 -3.53 11.87
CA GLU A 262 2.47 -2.15 11.56
C GLU A 262 3.65 -1.18 11.44
N PHE A 263 4.62 -1.28 12.35
CA PHE A 263 5.85 -0.50 12.33
C PHE A 263 6.68 -0.79 11.06
N VAL A 264 6.97 -2.07 10.77
CA VAL A 264 7.80 -2.45 9.61
C VAL A 264 7.10 -2.06 8.31
N ILE A 265 5.79 -2.27 8.19
CA ILE A 265 4.99 -1.89 7.02
C ILE A 265 5.03 -0.39 6.80
N SER A 266 4.88 0.40 7.86
CA SER A 266 4.98 1.87 7.79
C SER A 266 6.37 2.31 7.33
N LYS A 267 7.43 1.65 7.84
CA LYS A 267 8.82 1.93 7.46
C LYS A 267 9.06 1.57 5.98
N MET A 268 8.50 0.47 5.50
CA MET A 268 8.54 0.08 4.09
C MET A 268 7.85 1.09 3.16
N LYS A 269 6.69 1.65 3.55
CA LYS A 269 6.04 2.73 2.76
C LYS A 269 6.99 3.91 2.56
N VAL A 270 7.67 4.33 3.63
CA VAL A 270 8.66 5.41 3.57
C VAL A 270 9.85 5.02 2.69
N TRP A 271 10.37 3.80 2.80
CA TRP A 271 11.47 3.31 1.98
C TRP A 271 11.13 3.23 0.49
N VAL A 272 9.91 2.78 0.16
CA VAL A 272 9.43 2.76 -1.23
C VAL A 272 9.39 4.18 -1.78
N ALA A 273 8.79 5.13 -1.04
CA ALA A 273 8.68 6.53 -1.45
C ALA A 273 10.05 7.22 -1.61
N LYS A 274 11.01 6.89 -0.74
CA LYS A 274 12.40 7.40 -0.80
C LYS A 274 13.30 6.63 -1.78
N ASN A 275 12.77 5.61 -2.45
CA ASN A 275 13.52 4.72 -3.32
C ASN A 275 14.79 4.11 -2.69
N VAL A 276 14.69 3.65 -1.44
CA VAL A 276 15.83 3.10 -0.70
C VAL A 276 16.38 1.83 -1.39
N PRO A 277 17.71 1.69 -1.54
CA PRO A 277 18.32 0.50 -2.14
C PRO A 277 17.94 -0.80 -1.43
N VAL A 278 17.84 -1.89 -2.20
CA VAL A 278 17.47 -3.22 -1.68
C VAL A 278 18.50 -3.72 -0.66
N SER A 279 19.79 -3.47 -0.87
CA SER A 279 20.87 -3.77 0.08
C SER A 279 20.65 -3.10 1.43
N ASP A 280 20.24 -1.83 1.41
CA ASP A 280 20.10 -1.02 2.62
C ASP A 280 18.86 -1.49 3.40
N VAL A 281 17.78 -1.85 2.70
CA VAL A 281 16.61 -2.46 3.34
C VAL A 281 16.97 -3.81 3.98
N MET A 282 17.75 -4.65 3.30
CA MET A 282 18.21 -5.94 3.84
C MET A 282 19.01 -5.73 5.14
N ALA A 283 19.93 -4.76 5.17
CA ALA A 283 20.72 -4.41 6.34
C ALA A 283 19.89 -3.79 7.47
N ASN A 284 18.93 -2.92 7.14
CA ASN A 284 18.02 -2.32 8.13
C ASN A 284 17.11 -3.36 8.79
N LEU A 285 16.79 -4.44 8.08
CA LEU A 285 16.02 -5.58 8.57
C LEU A 285 16.90 -6.67 9.22
N LYS A 286 18.22 -6.45 9.33
CA LYS A 286 19.20 -7.40 9.90
C LYS A 286 19.33 -8.73 9.16
N LEU A 287 19.08 -8.71 7.85
CA LEU A 287 19.09 -9.90 7.01
C LEU A 287 20.40 -10.07 6.22
N ASP A 288 21.23 -9.02 6.13
CA ASP A 288 22.41 -8.95 5.26
C ASP A 288 23.52 -9.94 5.64
N GLN A 289 23.54 -10.41 6.89
CA GLN A 289 24.49 -11.40 7.40
C GLN A 289 23.92 -12.83 7.40
N LEU A 290 22.64 -13.00 7.07
CA LEU A 290 21.95 -14.29 7.10
C LEU A 290 22.01 -14.97 5.73
N THR A 291 22.13 -16.30 5.74
CA THR A 291 22.12 -17.12 4.52
C THR A 291 21.34 -18.42 4.74
N GLY A 292 20.93 -19.06 3.63
CA GLY A 292 20.24 -20.35 3.66
C GLY A 292 18.98 -20.33 4.52
N ASN A 293 18.77 -21.40 5.29
CA ASN A 293 17.57 -21.54 6.13
C ASN A 293 17.44 -20.44 7.19
N ALA A 294 18.55 -19.94 7.75
CA ALA A 294 18.51 -18.88 8.76
C ALA A 294 17.88 -17.59 8.20
N LEU A 295 18.19 -17.24 6.94
CA LEU A 295 17.55 -16.11 6.27
C LEU A 295 16.07 -16.38 6.02
N LEU A 296 15.72 -17.56 5.50
CA LEU A 296 14.35 -17.88 5.11
C LEU A 296 13.40 -17.98 6.31
N SER A 297 13.90 -18.38 7.47
CA SER A 297 13.12 -18.48 8.71
C SER A 297 13.06 -17.18 9.52
N ASP A 298 13.86 -16.17 9.16
CA ASP A 298 13.92 -14.91 9.90
C ASP A 298 12.58 -14.18 9.81
N LEU A 299 12.16 -13.60 10.94
CA LEU A 299 10.91 -12.85 11.09
C LEU A 299 10.76 -11.72 10.06
N ASN A 300 11.87 -11.12 9.63
CA ASN A 300 11.90 -9.96 8.73
C ASN A 300 11.95 -10.34 7.25
N TYR A 301 12.27 -11.59 6.92
CA TYR A 301 12.42 -12.01 5.53
C TYR A 301 11.14 -11.86 4.69
N PRO A 302 9.91 -12.13 5.20
CA PRO A 302 8.69 -11.87 4.44
C PRO A 302 8.52 -10.39 4.04
N PHE A 303 8.86 -9.46 4.93
CA PHE A 303 8.84 -8.02 4.63
C PHE A 303 9.86 -7.67 3.56
N TYR A 304 11.09 -8.16 3.69
CA TYR A 304 12.11 -7.96 2.67
C TYR A 304 11.70 -8.50 1.30
N LYS A 305 11.22 -9.75 1.24
CA LYS A 305 10.71 -10.39 0.02
C LYS A 305 9.64 -9.53 -0.63
N SER A 306 8.71 -8.99 0.17
CA SER A 306 7.65 -8.11 -0.32
C SER A 306 8.20 -6.79 -0.88
N TYR A 307 9.13 -6.14 -0.17
CA TYR A 307 9.80 -4.92 -0.66
C TYR A 307 10.45 -5.13 -2.02
N VAL A 308 11.24 -6.20 -2.16
CA VAL A 308 11.96 -6.50 -3.40
C VAL A 308 10.97 -6.79 -4.53
N ASN A 309 9.92 -7.57 -4.28
CA ASN A 309 8.88 -7.83 -5.30
C ASN A 309 8.20 -6.54 -5.79
N THR A 310 7.90 -5.59 -4.88
CA THR A 310 7.37 -4.27 -5.27
C THR A 310 8.35 -3.51 -6.15
N LYS A 311 9.66 -3.55 -5.83
CA LYS A 311 10.70 -2.94 -6.66
C LYS A 311 10.83 -3.61 -8.02
N LEU A 312 10.80 -4.95 -8.10
CA LEU A 312 10.82 -5.68 -9.37
C LEU A 312 9.68 -5.24 -10.29
N ARG A 313 8.46 -5.13 -9.76
CA ARG A 313 7.28 -4.69 -10.53
C ARG A 313 7.44 -3.25 -11.02
N SER A 314 7.90 -2.34 -10.15
CA SER A 314 8.17 -0.95 -10.54
C SER A 314 9.23 -0.87 -11.64
N TRP A 315 10.37 -1.54 -11.44
CA TRP A 315 11.46 -1.54 -12.43
C TRP A 315 11.05 -2.15 -13.76
N ALA A 316 10.24 -3.20 -13.76
CA ALA A 316 9.64 -3.75 -14.97
C ALA A 316 8.72 -2.74 -15.66
N THR A 317 7.82 -2.09 -14.92
CA THR A 317 6.90 -1.06 -15.43
C THR A 317 7.67 0.07 -16.11
N ASP A 318 8.78 0.48 -15.51
CA ASP A 318 9.66 1.55 -16.02
C ASP A 318 10.61 1.07 -17.14
N GLY A 319 10.60 -0.22 -17.49
CA GLY A 319 11.43 -0.79 -18.56
C GLY A 319 12.92 -0.87 -18.23
N VAL A 320 13.27 -0.99 -16.95
CA VAL A 320 14.67 -1.11 -16.49
C VAL A 320 15.28 -2.40 -17.05
N PRO A 321 16.42 -2.37 -17.75
CA PRO A 321 17.00 -3.56 -18.35
C PRO A 321 17.56 -4.53 -17.28
N PRO A 322 17.63 -5.85 -17.58
CA PRO A 322 18.14 -6.86 -16.64
C PRO A 322 19.51 -6.53 -16.04
N GLU A 323 20.43 -5.97 -16.81
CA GLU A 323 21.77 -5.59 -16.34
C GLU A 323 21.70 -4.55 -15.23
N GLU A 324 20.78 -3.60 -15.33
CA GLU A 324 20.58 -2.58 -14.30
C GLU A 324 19.86 -3.16 -13.08
N VAL A 325 18.88 -4.04 -13.27
CA VAL A 325 18.23 -4.75 -12.14
C VAL A 325 19.23 -5.58 -11.35
N LEU A 326 20.15 -6.27 -12.03
CA LEU A 326 21.25 -7.01 -11.41
C LEU A 326 22.10 -6.09 -10.50
N VAL A 327 22.39 -4.87 -10.95
CA VAL A 327 23.08 -3.85 -10.14
C VAL A 327 22.23 -3.41 -8.95
N LYS A 328 20.94 -3.10 -9.16
CA LYS A 328 20.04 -2.65 -8.08
C LYS A 328 19.80 -3.70 -7.00
N LEU A 329 19.94 -4.99 -7.35
CA LEU A 329 19.90 -6.11 -6.42
C LEU A 329 21.24 -6.38 -5.71
N GLY A 330 22.29 -5.59 -6.01
CA GLY A 330 23.61 -5.71 -5.39
C GLY A 330 24.48 -6.83 -5.97
N LEU A 331 24.16 -7.35 -7.16
CA LEU A 331 24.78 -8.57 -7.70
C LEU A 331 25.94 -8.32 -8.68
N ARG A 332 26.24 -7.05 -9.02
CA ARG A 332 27.14 -6.65 -10.14
C ARG A 332 28.50 -7.36 -10.17
N ASN A 333 29.08 -7.59 -8.99
CA ASN A 333 30.45 -8.12 -8.86
C ASN A 333 30.49 -9.61 -8.48
N LEU A 334 29.33 -10.27 -8.41
CA LEU A 334 29.25 -11.69 -8.09
C LEU A 334 29.27 -12.51 -9.38
N ARG A 335 29.95 -13.67 -9.34
CA ARG A 335 30.04 -14.58 -10.49
C ARG A 335 29.98 -16.03 -10.04
N GLY A 336 29.63 -16.92 -10.98
CA GLY A 336 29.59 -18.36 -10.76
C GLY A 336 28.74 -18.72 -9.56
N ARG A 337 29.26 -19.63 -8.72
CA ARG A 337 28.55 -20.11 -7.52
C ARG A 337 28.18 -18.96 -6.56
N THR A 338 29.07 -17.99 -6.36
CA THR A 338 28.83 -16.86 -5.46
C THR A 338 27.64 -16.00 -5.88
N LEU A 339 27.41 -15.87 -7.20
CA LEU A 339 26.22 -15.19 -7.73
C LEU A 339 24.97 -16.02 -7.49
N THR A 340 24.97 -17.28 -7.91
CA THR A 340 23.77 -18.13 -7.90
C THR A 340 23.32 -18.52 -6.49
N THR A 341 24.21 -18.52 -5.50
CA THR A 341 23.87 -18.76 -4.10
C THR A 341 23.55 -17.49 -3.32
N HIS A 342 23.69 -16.31 -3.92
CA HIS A 342 23.36 -15.05 -3.24
C HIS A 342 21.84 -14.96 -3.02
N PRO A 343 21.36 -14.54 -1.83
CA PRO A 343 19.93 -14.46 -1.54
C PRO A 343 19.11 -13.66 -2.55
N ASN A 344 19.69 -12.61 -3.12
CA ASN A 344 19.00 -11.77 -4.11
C ASN A 344 18.94 -12.35 -5.52
N TYR A 345 19.67 -13.43 -5.81
CA TYR A 345 19.68 -14.03 -7.14
C TYR A 345 18.30 -14.59 -7.53
N VAL A 346 17.53 -15.11 -6.57
CA VAL A 346 16.16 -15.59 -6.82
C VAL A 346 15.24 -14.47 -7.36
N PHE A 347 15.43 -13.23 -6.88
CA PHE A 347 14.68 -12.08 -7.38
C PHE A 347 15.12 -11.67 -8.78
N PHE A 348 16.41 -11.80 -9.09
CA PHE A 348 16.91 -11.55 -10.44
C PHE A 348 16.37 -12.59 -11.43
N ASP A 349 16.42 -13.87 -11.10
CA ASP A 349 15.83 -14.95 -11.91
C ASP A 349 14.32 -14.73 -12.13
N LYS A 350 13.59 -14.35 -11.07
CA LYS A 350 12.18 -13.99 -11.15
C LYS A 350 11.94 -12.81 -12.11
N TYR A 351 12.81 -11.79 -12.08
CA TYR A 351 12.73 -10.66 -13.00
C TYR A 351 12.95 -11.08 -14.45
N LEU A 352 13.92 -11.96 -14.73
CA LEU A 352 14.15 -12.49 -16.08
C LEU A 352 12.93 -13.26 -16.61
N ARG A 353 12.25 -14.03 -15.75
CA ARG A 353 11.08 -14.83 -16.13
C ARG A 353 9.78 -14.02 -16.24
N LYS A 354 9.53 -13.10 -15.31
CA LYS A 354 8.25 -12.38 -15.18
C LYS A 354 8.30 -10.89 -15.53
N GLY A 355 9.47 -10.36 -15.92
CA GLY A 355 9.68 -8.93 -16.17
C GLY A 355 8.73 -8.35 -17.21
N ALA A 356 8.53 -9.04 -18.34
CA ALA A 356 7.58 -8.59 -19.37
C ALA A 356 6.14 -8.52 -18.85
N THR A 357 5.69 -9.56 -18.15
CA THR A 357 4.35 -9.58 -17.53
C THR A 357 4.17 -8.44 -16.51
N TYR A 358 5.16 -8.22 -15.64
CA TYR A 358 5.12 -7.12 -14.68
C TYR A 358 5.10 -5.75 -15.33
N GLN A 359 5.78 -5.61 -16.45
CA GLN A 359 5.81 -4.36 -17.21
C GLN A 359 4.41 -4.02 -17.72
N GLU A 360 3.75 -4.97 -18.37
CA GLU A 360 2.43 -4.78 -18.97
C GLU A 360 1.31 -4.63 -17.92
N GLU A 361 1.35 -5.43 -16.86
CA GLU A 361 0.46 -5.25 -15.69
C GLU A 361 0.63 -3.85 -15.08
N GLY A 362 1.87 -3.37 -15.00
CA GLY A 362 2.18 -2.04 -14.52
C GLY A 362 1.60 -0.93 -15.40
N TRP A 363 1.74 -1.07 -16.73
CA TRP A 363 1.13 -0.14 -17.69
C TRP A 363 -0.40 -0.13 -17.58
N LEU A 364 -1.02 -1.29 -17.43
CA LEU A 364 -2.47 -1.42 -17.26
C LEU A 364 -2.93 -0.75 -15.96
N LYS A 365 -2.25 -1.00 -14.84
CA LYS A 365 -2.55 -0.35 -13.54
C LYS A 365 -2.40 1.16 -13.57
N GLN A 366 -1.44 1.67 -14.33
CA GLN A 366 -1.26 3.11 -14.58
C GLN A 366 -2.30 3.69 -15.56
N SER A 367 -3.25 2.87 -16.03
CA SER A 367 -4.25 3.25 -17.03
C SER A 367 -3.63 3.82 -18.32
N ARG A 368 -2.45 3.33 -18.72
CA ARG A 368 -1.77 3.76 -19.95
C ARG A 368 -2.62 3.35 -21.15
N SER A 369 -2.97 4.29 -22.01
CA SER A 369 -3.70 3.96 -23.25
C SER A 369 -2.81 3.15 -24.20
N THR A 370 -3.41 2.45 -25.16
CA THR A 370 -2.62 1.80 -26.24
C THR A 370 -1.77 2.82 -26.99
N TYR A 371 -2.27 4.05 -27.16
CA TYR A 371 -1.53 5.12 -27.82
C TYR A 371 -0.28 5.54 -27.04
N ASP A 372 -0.35 5.61 -25.70
CA ASP A 372 0.81 5.88 -24.86
C ASP A 372 1.89 4.83 -25.08
N ILE A 373 1.50 3.55 -25.09
CA ILE A 373 2.43 2.43 -25.28
C ILE A 373 2.99 2.41 -26.71
N TRP A 374 2.15 2.68 -27.72
CA TRP A 374 2.58 2.81 -29.12
C TRP A 374 3.70 3.86 -29.28
N ASN A 375 3.56 5.01 -28.62
CA ASN A 375 4.56 6.08 -28.65
C ASN A 375 5.80 5.75 -27.83
N MET A 376 5.61 5.20 -26.63
CA MET A 376 6.70 4.83 -25.73
C MET A 376 7.62 3.78 -26.34
N LEU A 377 7.04 2.76 -26.98
CA LEU A 377 7.79 1.72 -27.72
C LEU A 377 8.27 2.20 -29.09
N GLN A 378 7.88 3.42 -29.51
CA GLN A 378 8.22 4.02 -30.80
C GLN A 378 7.87 3.12 -32.00
N VAL A 379 6.76 2.38 -31.92
CA VAL A 379 6.36 1.40 -32.94
C VAL A 379 6.21 2.06 -34.33
N TYR A 380 5.79 3.33 -34.35
CA TYR A 380 5.67 4.13 -35.58
C TYR A 380 7.00 4.33 -36.33
N ARG A 381 8.14 4.27 -35.64
CA ARG A 381 9.48 4.41 -36.26
C ARG A 381 9.91 3.15 -37.00
N VAL A 382 9.33 2.00 -36.69
CA VAL A 382 9.62 0.76 -37.41
C VAL A 382 9.01 0.84 -38.80
N HIS A 383 9.84 0.59 -39.81
CA HIS A 383 9.43 0.62 -41.21
C HIS A 383 8.18 -0.25 -41.45
N PRO A 384 7.15 0.24 -42.18
CA PRO A 384 5.86 -0.47 -42.29
C PRO A 384 5.96 -1.94 -42.69
N THR A 385 6.88 -2.26 -43.61
CA THR A 385 7.07 -3.64 -44.10
C THR A 385 7.68 -4.60 -43.08
N LYS A 386 8.34 -4.09 -42.03
CA LYS A 386 8.97 -4.89 -40.96
C LYS A 386 8.27 -4.74 -39.61
N ARG A 387 7.32 -3.82 -39.50
CA ARG A 387 6.68 -3.47 -38.23
C ARG A 387 6.05 -4.68 -37.56
N LYS A 388 5.20 -5.40 -38.27
CA LYS A 388 4.46 -6.56 -37.74
C LYS A 388 5.33 -7.74 -37.30
N THR A 389 6.59 -7.79 -37.73
CA THR A 389 7.55 -8.85 -37.34
C THR A 389 8.59 -8.35 -36.33
N SER A 390 8.47 -7.11 -35.86
CA SER A 390 9.42 -6.54 -34.90
C SER A 390 9.06 -6.89 -33.47
N THR A 391 10.07 -7.03 -32.61
CA THR A 391 9.88 -7.32 -31.19
C THR A 391 9.05 -6.25 -30.49
N VAL A 392 9.25 -4.97 -30.82
CA VAL A 392 8.48 -3.85 -30.24
C VAL A 392 6.99 -3.89 -30.63
N TYR A 393 6.66 -4.38 -31.83
CA TYR A 393 5.26 -4.56 -32.23
C TYR A 393 4.61 -5.74 -31.51
N GLU A 394 5.33 -6.84 -31.28
CA GLU A 394 4.80 -7.97 -30.51
C GLU A 394 4.48 -7.58 -29.07
N VAL A 395 5.34 -6.80 -28.41
CA VAL A 395 5.05 -6.24 -27.06
C VAL A 395 3.82 -5.32 -27.12
N TYR A 396 3.75 -4.43 -28.10
CA TYR A 396 2.58 -3.57 -28.28
C TYR A 396 1.29 -4.38 -28.47
N LYS A 397 1.31 -5.40 -29.33
CA LYS A 397 0.17 -6.28 -29.61
C LYS A 397 -0.27 -7.05 -28.37
N HIS A 398 0.68 -7.56 -27.59
CA HIS A 398 0.35 -8.26 -26.35
C HIS A 398 -0.32 -7.32 -25.36
N TYR A 399 0.19 -6.08 -25.19
CA TYR A 399 -0.45 -5.07 -24.36
C TYR A 399 -1.86 -4.66 -24.84
N VAL A 400 -2.06 -4.49 -26.16
CA VAL A 400 -3.38 -4.21 -26.73
C VAL A 400 -4.35 -5.32 -26.35
N ASN A 401 -3.94 -6.59 -26.52
CA ASN A 401 -4.80 -7.71 -26.16
C ASN A 401 -5.11 -7.74 -24.66
N LEU A 402 -4.11 -7.54 -23.80
CA LEU A 402 -4.27 -7.49 -22.34
C LEU A 402 -5.29 -6.42 -21.91
N MET A 403 -5.18 -5.21 -22.46
CA MET A 403 -6.13 -4.13 -22.18
C MET A 403 -7.53 -4.45 -22.71
N ASP A 404 -7.62 -4.96 -23.94
CA ASP A 404 -8.90 -5.33 -24.54
C ASP A 404 -9.62 -6.39 -23.68
N ASP A 405 -8.90 -7.43 -23.24
CA ASP A 405 -9.45 -8.51 -22.42
C ASP A 405 -9.97 -7.97 -21.07
N TYR A 406 -9.19 -7.10 -20.42
CA TYR A 406 -9.61 -6.44 -19.18
C TYR A 406 -10.90 -5.61 -19.36
N ILE A 407 -11.01 -4.84 -20.44
CA ILE A 407 -12.21 -4.01 -20.70
C ILE A 407 -13.42 -4.89 -21.03
N VAL A 408 -13.23 -5.94 -21.84
CA VAL A 408 -14.29 -6.87 -22.20
C VAL A 408 -14.82 -7.58 -20.95
N GLU A 409 -13.92 -8.08 -20.10
CA GLU A 409 -14.28 -8.73 -18.84
C GLU A 409 -15.10 -7.80 -17.92
N LEU A 410 -14.67 -6.54 -17.75
CA LEU A 410 -15.44 -5.56 -16.97
C LEU A 410 -16.84 -5.34 -17.54
N GLY A 411 -16.95 -5.21 -18.87
CA GLY A 411 -18.23 -5.03 -19.56
C GLY A 411 -19.16 -6.24 -19.38
N GLU A 412 -18.63 -7.45 -19.48
CA GLU A 412 -19.38 -8.70 -19.30
C GLU A 412 -19.85 -8.90 -17.85
N LEU A 413 -19.04 -8.47 -16.87
CA LEU A 413 -19.39 -8.50 -15.45
C LEU A 413 -20.30 -7.34 -15.01
N GLY A 414 -20.61 -6.39 -15.90
CA GLY A 414 -21.45 -5.23 -15.60
C GLY A 414 -20.77 -4.17 -14.71
N PHE A 415 -19.44 -4.17 -14.64
CA PHE A 415 -18.68 -3.14 -13.96
C PHE A 415 -18.51 -1.88 -14.82
N PRO A 416 -18.33 -0.69 -14.21
CA PRO A 416 -18.00 0.52 -14.95
C PRO A 416 -16.70 0.36 -15.74
N ILE A 417 -16.75 0.62 -17.05
CA ILE A 417 -15.59 0.54 -17.93
C ILE A 417 -14.75 1.82 -17.82
N PRO A 418 -13.44 1.74 -17.51
CA PRO A 418 -12.57 2.91 -17.47
C PRO A 418 -12.36 3.49 -18.88
N ASN A 419 -12.40 4.81 -19.01
CA ASN A 419 -12.11 5.46 -20.29
C ASN A 419 -10.61 5.46 -20.58
N MET A 420 -10.13 4.44 -21.29
CA MET A 420 -8.73 4.26 -21.68
C MET A 420 -8.49 4.55 -23.18
N ILE A 421 -9.45 5.21 -23.83
CA ILE A 421 -9.39 5.60 -25.24
C ILE A 421 -8.64 6.94 -25.34
N SER A 422 -7.53 6.94 -26.08
CA SER A 422 -6.83 8.18 -26.44
C SER A 422 -7.51 8.84 -27.64
N LYS A 423 -7.74 10.15 -27.55
CA LYS A 423 -8.26 10.96 -28.67
C LYS A 423 -7.17 11.32 -29.68
N GLU A 424 -5.93 11.10 -29.29
CA GLU A 424 -4.70 11.40 -30.03
C GLU A 424 -4.22 10.21 -30.87
N ALA A 425 -4.91 9.07 -30.78
CA ALA A 425 -4.62 7.86 -31.52
C ALA A 425 -4.44 8.15 -33.03
N SER A 426 -3.24 7.89 -33.54
CA SER A 426 -2.92 8.17 -34.94
C SER A 426 -3.67 7.22 -35.88
N ARG A 427 -3.96 7.66 -37.10
CA ARG A 427 -4.56 6.82 -38.15
C ARG A 427 -3.80 5.50 -38.36
N ILE A 428 -2.46 5.53 -38.28
CA ILE A 428 -1.61 4.34 -38.43
C ILE A 428 -1.81 3.39 -37.23
N GLU A 429 -1.80 3.90 -36.00
CA GLU A 429 -2.05 3.08 -34.81
C GLU A 429 -3.45 2.46 -34.87
N LEU A 430 -4.48 3.26 -35.15
CA LEU A 430 -5.87 2.77 -35.26
C LEU A 430 -5.99 1.66 -36.31
N GLN A 431 -5.31 1.80 -37.44
CA GLN A 431 -5.25 0.75 -38.44
C GLN A 431 -4.61 -0.54 -37.89
N GLU A 432 -3.46 -0.46 -37.21
CA GLU A 432 -2.79 -1.60 -36.58
C GLU A 432 -3.64 -2.24 -35.47
N LYS A 433 -4.28 -1.45 -34.61
CA LYS A 433 -5.24 -1.96 -33.60
C LYS A 433 -6.39 -2.71 -34.25
N THR A 434 -6.92 -2.18 -35.35
CA THR A 434 -8.02 -2.82 -36.08
C THR A 434 -7.60 -4.17 -36.64
N PHE A 435 -6.35 -4.32 -37.11
CA PHE A 435 -5.80 -5.63 -37.47
C PHE A 435 -5.74 -6.58 -36.28
N ILE A 436 -5.28 -6.11 -35.12
CA ILE A 436 -5.23 -6.90 -33.88
C ILE A 436 -6.64 -7.35 -33.48
N TRP A 437 -7.60 -6.43 -33.39
CA TRP A 437 -8.99 -6.72 -33.03
C TRP A 437 -9.66 -7.72 -33.97
N THR A 438 -9.41 -7.60 -35.27
CA THR A 438 -9.91 -8.55 -36.28
C THR A 438 -9.31 -9.93 -36.06
N SER A 439 -8.00 -10.00 -35.82
CA SER A 439 -7.28 -11.27 -35.62
C SER A 439 -7.69 -11.97 -34.32
N SER A 440 -7.91 -11.19 -33.26
CA SER A 440 -8.37 -11.66 -31.93
C SER A 440 -9.89 -11.84 -31.85
N LYS A 441 -10.63 -11.57 -32.94
CA LYS A 441 -12.10 -11.66 -33.00
C LYS A 441 -12.80 -10.91 -31.85
N ARG A 442 -12.30 -9.72 -31.51
CA ARG A 442 -12.84 -8.91 -30.40
C ARG A 442 -14.34 -8.63 -30.59
N PRO A 443 -15.16 -8.48 -29.53
CA PRO A 443 -16.58 -8.20 -29.68
C PRO A 443 -16.87 -6.89 -30.43
N GLY A 444 -17.89 -6.89 -31.28
CA GLY A 444 -18.22 -5.72 -32.10
C GLY A 444 -18.64 -4.49 -31.29
N TRP A 445 -19.27 -4.68 -30.12
CA TRP A 445 -19.59 -3.59 -29.19
C TRP A 445 -18.31 -2.95 -28.65
N TYR A 446 -17.32 -3.77 -28.28
CA TYR A 446 -16.04 -3.31 -27.76
C TYR A 446 -15.26 -2.50 -28.81
N VAL A 447 -15.23 -2.97 -30.06
CA VAL A 447 -14.56 -2.23 -31.14
C VAL A 447 -15.24 -0.87 -31.39
N LYS A 448 -16.58 -0.79 -31.33
CA LYS A 448 -17.29 0.50 -31.41
C LYS A 448 -16.93 1.41 -30.23
N TYR A 449 -16.94 0.88 -29.01
CA TYR A 449 -16.51 1.57 -27.81
C TYR A 449 -15.10 2.15 -27.99
N SER A 450 -14.12 1.30 -28.30
CA SER A 450 -12.70 1.68 -28.43
C SER A 450 -12.39 2.64 -29.57
N LEU A 451 -13.28 2.78 -30.56
CA LEU A 451 -13.19 3.77 -31.63
C LEU A 451 -13.93 5.08 -31.30
N GLY A 452 -14.56 5.19 -30.14
CA GLY A 452 -15.38 6.35 -29.75
C GLY A 452 -16.67 6.46 -30.57
N LEU A 453 -17.19 5.34 -31.06
CA LEU A 453 -18.37 5.26 -31.91
C LEU A 453 -19.64 4.86 -31.13
N GLU A 454 -19.50 4.51 -29.85
CA GLU A 454 -20.62 4.15 -29.00
C GLU A 454 -21.58 5.34 -28.80
N GLY A 455 -22.89 5.05 -28.78
CA GLY A 455 -23.94 6.05 -28.58
C GLY A 455 -24.20 6.98 -29.78
N LEU A 456 -23.44 6.86 -30.87
CA LEU A 456 -23.70 7.60 -32.11
C LEU A 456 -24.88 6.99 -32.88
N GLY A 457 -25.85 7.82 -33.27
CA GLY A 457 -26.90 7.44 -34.22
C GLY A 457 -26.34 7.25 -35.64
N ASP A 458 -27.10 6.58 -36.52
CA ASP A 458 -26.62 6.13 -37.84
C ASP A 458 -25.96 7.22 -38.71
N GLU A 459 -26.50 8.45 -38.70
CA GLU A 459 -25.91 9.56 -39.46
C GLU A 459 -24.60 10.06 -38.85
N ALA A 460 -24.53 10.18 -37.52
CA ALA A 460 -23.35 10.65 -36.82
C ALA A 460 -22.23 9.60 -36.85
N LEU A 461 -22.61 8.32 -36.79
CA LEU A 461 -21.70 7.19 -36.91
C LEU A 461 -20.97 7.23 -38.26
N LYS A 462 -21.71 7.33 -39.38
CA LYS A 462 -21.11 7.34 -40.74
C LYS A 462 -20.27 8.59 -41.03
N LYS A 463 -20.53 9.70 -40.34
CA LYS A 463 -19.74 10.94 -40.46
C LYS A 463 -18.48 10.95 -39.59
N SER A 464 -18.34 10.00 -38.65
CA SER A 464 -17.17 9.92 -37.78
C SER A 464 -15.93 9.51 -38.58
N ALA A 465 -14.81 10.20 -38.35
CA ALA A 465 -13.53 9.86 -38.97
C ALA A 465 -13.07 8.43 -38.64
N ASN A 466 -13.49 7.90 -37.48
CA ASN A 466 -13.08 6.56 -37.04
C ASN A 466 -13.96 5.43 -37.62
N TYR A 467 -15.05 5.77 -38.33
CA TYR A 467 -15.96 4.77 -38.90
C TYR A 467 -15.27 3.88 -39.95
N GLU A 468 -14.29 4.42 -40.69
CA GLU A 468 -13.53 3.64 -41.69
C GLU A 468 -12.85 2.40 -41.08
N PHE A 469 -12.38 2.51 -39.84
CA PHE A 469 -11.74 1.39 -39.14
C PHE A 469 -12.76 0.34 -38.69
N TYR A 470 -13.94 0.78 -38.27
CA TYR A 470 -15.01 -0.15 -37.92
C TYR A 470 -15.49 -0.95 -39.13
N GLU A 471 -15.64 -0.30 -40.29
CA GLU A 471 -15.95 -1.00 -41.54
C GLU A 471 -14.85 -1.99 -41.94
N TYR A 472 -13.59 -1.61 -41.76
CA TYR A 472 -12.46 -2.49 -42.03
C TYR A 472 -12.49 -3.75 -41.16
N TYR A 473 -12.74 -3.59 -39.86
CA TYR A 473 -12.91 -4.70 -38.92
C TYR A 473 -14.07 -5.63 -39.31
N LEU A 474 -15.24 -5.08 -39.66
CA LEU A 474 -16.40 -5.88 -40.09
C LEU A 474 -16.11 -6.69 -41.36
N LYS A 475 -15.39 -6.11 -42.34
CA LYS A 475 -14.96 -6.83 -43.55
C LYS A 475 -13.99 -7.94 -43.21
N GLY A 476 -13.02 -7.68 -42.32
CA GLY A 476 -12.04 -8.67 -41.86
C GLY A 476 -12.66 -9.86 -41.11
N LEU A 477 -13.71 -9.62 -40.32
CA LEU A 477 -14.43 -10.70 -39.64
C LEU A 477 -15.12 -11.66 -40.62
N LYS A 478 -15.74 -11.15 -41.69
CA LYS A 478 -16.40 -12.00 -42.70
C LYS A 478 -15.42 -12.96 -43.37
N HIS A 479 -14.23 -12.47 -43.71
CA HIS A 479 -13.20 -13.30 -44.32
C HIS A 479 -12.58 -14.32 -43.36
N THR A 480 -12.57 -14.07 -42.05
CA THR A 480 -12.05 -15.00 -41.03
C THR A 480 -13.11 -15.97 -40.48
N SER A 481 -14.39 -15.80 -40.84
CA SER A 481 -15.46 -16.78 -40.58
C SER A 481 -15.67 -17.79 -41.71
N GLU A 482 -15.12 -17.53 -42.90
CA GLU A 482 -15.23 -18.36 -44.10
C GLU A 482 -13.99 -19.25 -44.37
N ALA A 483 -12.92 -19.08 -43.57
CA ALA A 483 -11.67 -19.84 -43.61
C ALA A 483 -11.52 -20.66 -42.32
#